data_AF-A0A655YR27-F1
#
_entry.id   AF-A0A655YR27-F1
#
_cell.length_a   1.000
_cell.length_b   1.000
_cell.length_c   1.000
_cell.angle_alpha   90.00
_cell.angle_beta   90.00
_cell.angle_gamma   90.00
#
_symmetry.space_group_name_H-M   'P 1'
#
loop_
_entity.id
_entity.type
_entity.pdbx_description
1 polymer ?
#
loop_
_entity_poly.entity_id
_entity_poly.type
_entity_poly.pdbx_seq_one_letter_code
_entity_poly.pdbx_strand_id
1 'polypeptide(L)'
;MFFFAFTTILAYYYIAETNVAYIRRTFKVDGLMFVLKLVLMASVFYGTVKTANLAWALGDVGVGLMAWLNIVGIIIIFFMSKPTMAALKDYEDQQKQGVTEFTFNPVKLGIKGATYWEGKYLRKTGKAPTAEVKETQRVEQTSSL
;
A
#
# COMPACT_ATOMS: atom_id res chain seq x y z
N MET A 1 -13.12 11.97 -26.19
CA MET A 1 -12.88 12.87 -25.04
C MET A 1 -13.89 12.69 -23.91
N PHE A 2 -15.21 12.75 -24.15
CA PHE A 2 -16.21 12.61 -23.06
C PHE A 2 -16.10 11.32 -22.25
N PHE A 3 -16.03 10.15 -22.89
CA PHE A 3 -15.88 8.87 -22.19
C PHE A 3 -14.59 8.79 -21.37
N PHE A 4 -13.49 9.33 -21.88
CA PHE A 4 -12.21 9.39 -21.18
C PHE A 4 -12.28 10.31 -19.95
N ALA A 5 -12.88 11.49 -20.08
CA ALA A 5 -13.08 12.40 -18.96
C ALA A 5 -14.02 11.79 -17.91
N PHE A 6 -15.08 11.11 -18.33
CA PHE A 6 -16.02 10.44 -17.44
C PHE A 6 -15.36 9.31 -16.63
N THR A 7 -14.63 8.40 -17.28
CA THR A 7 -13.92 7.32 -16.58
C THR A 7 -12.84 7.87 -15.65
N THR A 8 -12.17 8.94 -16.06
CA THR A 8 -11.16 9.63 -15.24
C THR A 8 -11.78 10.20 -13.96
N ILE A 9 -12.90 10.93 -14.07
CA ILE A 9 -13.62 11.49 -12.91
C ILE A 9 -14.11 10.39 -11.96
N LEU A 10 -14.63 9.28 -12.51
CA LEU A 10 -15.05 8.14 -11.69
C LEU A 10 -13.88 7.49 -10.95
N ALA A 11 -12.74 7.30 -11.62
CA ALA A 11 -11.54 6.77 -10.98
C ALA A 11 -11.06 7.68 -9.84
N TYR A 12 -11.03 8.99 -10.06
CA TYR A 12 -10.66 9.95 -9.01
C TYR A 12 -11.65 9.97 -7.85
N TYR A 13 -12.96 9.86 -8.12
CA TYR A 13 -13.98 9.73 -7.08
C TYR A 13 -13.73 8.47 -6.22
N TYR A 14 -13.48 7.32 -6.86
CA TYR A 14 -13.24 6.06 -6.16
C TYR A 14 -11.98 6.11 -5.28
N ILE A 15 -10.88 6.70 -5.80
CA ILE A 15 -9.65 6.90 -5.02
C ILE A 15 -9.92 7.80 -3.82
N ALA A 16 -10.65 8.91 -4.01
CA ALA A 16 -10.97 9.83 -2.94
C ALA A 16 -11.90 9.21 -1.89
N GLU A 17 -12.91 8.43 -2.31
CA GLU A 17 -13.81 7.71 -1.42
C GLU A 17 -13.05 6.68 -0.56
N THR A 18 -12.12 5.94 -1.17
CA THR A 18 -11.26 4.99 -0.46
C THR A 18 -10.36 5.69 0.55
N ASN A 19 -9.74 6.81 0.18
CA ASN A 19 -8.91 7.62 1.08
C ASN A 19 -9.74 8.19 2.25
N VAL A 20 -10.94 8.70 1.98
CA VAL A 20 -11.84 9.23 2.99
C VAL A 20 -12.38 8.12 3.89
N ALA A 21 -12.68 6.95 3.36
CA ALA A 21 -13.10 5.78 4.15
C ALA A 21 -11.98 5.32 5.10
N TYR A 22 -10.72 5.38 4.65
CA TYR A 22 -9.57 5.13 5.50
C TYR A 22 -9.45 6.16 6.62
N ILE A 23 -9.57 7.46 6.30
CA ILE A 23 -9.53 8.54 7.30
C ILE A 23 -10.69 8.40 8.29
N ARG A 24 -11.90 8.07 7.83
CA ARG A 24 -13.09 7.91 8.67
C ARG A 24 -12.93 6.79 9.70
N ARG A 25 -12.14 5.76 9.38
CA ARG A 25 -11.82 4.68 10.33
C ARG A 25 -11.01 5.18 11.52
N THR A 26 -10.16 6.18 11.32
CA THR A 26 -9.31 6.79 12.37
C THR A 26 -9.99 7.99 13.02
N PHE A 27 -10.65 8.84 12.24
CA PHE A 27 -11.40 10.02 12.67
C PHE A 27 -12.89 9.81 12.34
N LYS A 28 -13.70 9.51 13.35
CA LYS A 28 -15.16 9.28 13.20
C LYS A 28 -15.92 10.60 12.94
N VAL A 29 -15.60 11.27 11.85
CA VAL A 29 -16.32 12.46 11.40
C VAL A 29 -17.41 12.01 10.42
N ASP A 30 -18.65 12.02 10.89
CA ASP A 30 -19.80 11.74 10.03
C ASP A 30 -20.01 12.90 9.04
N GLY A 31 -20.31 12.57 7.77
CA GLY A 31 -20.52 13.56 6.70
C GLY A 31 -19.35 13.80 5.75
N LEU A 32 -18.16 13.24 6.02
CA LEU A 32 -16.97 13.37 5.15
C LEU A 32 -17.22 12.95 3.68
N MET A 33 -17.97 11.86 3.46
CA MET A 33 -18.37 11.43 2.11
C MET A 33 -19.32 12.41 1.42
N PHE A 34 -20.20 13.06 2.17
CA PHE A 34 -21.10 14.07 1.62
C PHE A 34 -20.33 15.33 1.21
N VAL A 35 -19.40 15.77 2.06
CA VAL A 35 -18.49 16.89 1.74
C VAL A 35 -17.66 16.58 0.51
N LEU A 36 -17.11 15.37 0.39
CA LEU A 36 -16.34 14.96 -0.80
C LEU A 36 -17.18 15.09 -2.09
N LYS A 37 -18.42 14.57 -2.08
CA LYS A 37 -19.33 14.68 -3.23
C LYS A 37 -19.62 16.13 -3.58
N LEU A 38 -19.87 16.97 -2.58
CA LEU A 38 -20.18 18.38 -2.78
C LEU A 38 -18.98 19.15 -3.35
N VAL A 39 -17.78 18.90 -2.84
CA VAL A 39 -16.53 19.51 -3.34
C VAL A 39 -16.24 19.08 -4.78
N LEU A 40 -16.38 17.78 -5.10
CA LEU A 40 -16.17 17.29 -6.46
C LEU A 40 -17.17 17.92 -7.44
N MET A 41 -18.45 17.96 -7.08
CA MET A 41 -19.48 18.57 -7.92
C MET A 41 -19.24 20.08 -8.14
N ALA A 42 -18.87 20.80 -7.08
CA ALA A 42 -18.50 22.21 -7.15
C ALA A 42 -17.24 22.41 -8.01
N SER A 43 -16.23 21.54 -7.90
CA SER A 43 -15.01 21.62 -8.69
C SER A 43 -15.26 21.38 -10.19
N VAL A 44 -16.12 20.42 -10.54
CA VAL A 44 -16.49 20.16 -11.95
C VAL A 44 -17.24 21.36 -12.53
N PHE A 45 -18.19 21.92 -11.78
CA PHE A 45 -18.93 23.11 -12.20
C PHE A 45 -18.01 24.35 -12.31
N TYR A 46 -17.11 24.54 -11.35
CA TYR A 46 -16.15 25.64 -11.37
C TYR A 46 -15.14 25.52 -12.52
N GLY A 47 -14.80 24.29 -12.91
CA GLY A 47 -13.95 24.00 -14.05
C GLY A 47 -14.53 24.42 -15.40
N THR A 48 -15.86 24.53 -15.54
CA THR A 48 -16.48 24.99 -16.80
C THR A 48 -16.49 26.51 -16.95
N VAL A 49 -16.33 27.26 -15.85
CA VAL A 49 -16.46 28.73 -15.81
C VAL A 49 -15.09 29.44 -15.78
N LYS A 50 -14.01 28.76 -15.38
CA LYS A 50 -12.70 29.37 -15.22
C LYS A 50 -11.86 29.38 -16.49
N THR A 51 -11.04 30.42 -16.62
CA THR A 51 -10.02 30.55 -17.67
C THR A 51 -9.00 29.42 -17.59
N ALA A 52 -8.62 28.88 -18.75
CA ALA A 52 -7.68 27.76 -18.88
C ALA A 52 -6.40 27.97 -18.06
N ASN A 53 -5.84 29.18 -18.01
CA ASN A 53 -4.61 29.47 -17.27
C ASN A 53 -4.68 29.13 -15.77
N LEU A 54 -5.82 29.36 -15.12
CA LEU A 54 -5.97 29.02 -13.70
C LEU A 54 -6.07 27.49 -13.52
N ALA A 55 -6.74 26.80 -14.43
CA ALA A 55 -6.85 25.35 -14.39
C ALA A 55 -5.49 24.67 -14.60
N TRP A 56 -4.69 25.18 -15.53
CA TRP A 56 -3.30 24.74 -15.74
C TRP A 56 -2.44 24.99 -14.51
N ALA A 57 -2.47 26.20 -13.94
CA ALA A 57 -1.69 26.51 -12.73
C ALA A 57 -2.06 25.63 -11.52
N LEU A 58 -3.35 25.34 -11.31
CA LEU A 58 -3.79 24.43 -10.26
C LEU A 58 -3.36 22.98 -10.55
N GLY A 59 -3.39 22.58 -11.83
CA GLY A 59 -2.89 21.29 -12.29
C GLY A 59 -1.40 21.10 -12.01
N ASP A 60 -0.57 22.09 -12.35
CA ASP A 60 0.87 22.03 -12.14
C ASP A 60 1.23 21.89 -10.65
N VAL A 61 0.54 22.62 -9.77
CA VAL A 61 0.70 22.48 -8.32
C VAL A 61 0.28 21.09 -7.84
N GLY A 62 -0.85 20.57 -8.33
CA GLY A 62 -1.34 19.23 -7.98
C GLY A 62 -0.38 18.12 -8.40
N VAL A 63 0.10 18.15 -9.65
CA VAL A 63 1.06 17.18 -10.18
C VAL A 63 2.41 17.30 -9.45
N GLY A 64 2.86 18.53 -9.16
CA GLY A 64 4.08 18.79 -8.39
C GLY A 64 4.02 18.21 -6.97
N LEU A 65 2.91 18.40 -6.26
CA LEU A 65 2.69 17.80 -4.93
C LEU A 65 2.66 16.28 -4.98
N MET A 66 2.01 15.69 -5.99
CA MET A 66 1.97 14.24 -6.18
C MET A 66 3.38 13.67 -6.43
N ALA A 67 4.17 14.34 -7.28
CA ALA A 67 5.55 13.96 -7.53
C ALA A 67 6.40 14.08 -6.27
N TRP A 68 6.27 15.18 -5.52
CA TRP A 68 7.03 15.40 -4.28
C TRP A 68 6.75 14.32 -3.23
N LEU A 69 5.48 13.99 -2.98
CA LEU A 69 5.10 12.92 -2.04
C LEU A 69 5.65 11.56 -2.46
N ASN A 70 5.61 11.24 -3.77
CA ASN A 70 6.17 10.00 -4.28
C ASN A 70 7.70 9.96 -4.13
N ILE A 71 8.41 11.06 -4.44
CA ILE A 71 9.87 11.14 -4.28
C ILE A 71 10.26 10.95 -2.82
N VAL A 72 9.60 11.67 -1.89
CA VAL A 72 9.85 11.51 -0.45
C VAL A 72 9.56 10.08 -0.01
N GLY A 73 8.47 9.47 -0.49
CA GLY A 73 8.14 8.07 -0.23
C GLY A 73 9.24 7.12 -0.70
N ILE A 74 9.74 7.29 -1.93
CA ILE A 74 10.85 6.50 -2.48
C ILE A 74 12.12 6.70 -1.64
N ILE A 75 12.44 7.93 -1.23
CA ILE A 75 13.61 8.21 -0.39
C ILE A 75 13.49 7.52 0.97
N ILE A 76 12.34 7.60 1.63
CA ILE A 76 12.10 6.91 2.91
C ILE A 76 12.22 5.40 2.73
N ILE A 77 11.62 4.83 1.69
CA ILE A 77 11.74 3.41 1.35
C ILE A 77 13.19 3.05 1.04
N PHE A 78 13.95 3.93 0.38
CA PHE A 78 15.34 3.71 0.03
C PHE A 78 16.24 3.67 1.29
N PHE A 79 16.04 4.59 2.23
CA PHE A 79 16.74 4.55 3.53
C PHE A 79 16.29 3.36 4.39
N MET A 80 15.03 2.94 4.26
CA MET A 80 14.46 1.77 4.92
C MET A 80 14.48 0.52 4.02
N SER A 81 15.38 0.44 3.04
CA SER A 81 15.29 -0.53 1.93
C SER A 81 15.56 -1.97 2.33
N LYS A 82 16.19 -2.22 3.49
CA LYS A 82 16.49 -3.57 3.97
C LYS A 82 15.26 -4.50 4.02
N PRO A 83 14.16 -4.15 4.71
CA PRO A 83 12.94 -4.95 4.70
C PRO A 83 12.28 -5.07 3.32
N THR A 84 12.25 -4.01 2.51
CA THR A 84 11.64 -4.05 1.17
C THR A 84 12.38 -4.99 0.23
N MET A 85 13.72 -4.92 0.23
CA MET A 85 14.54 -5.80 -0.60
C MET A 85 14.49 -7.25 -0.11
N ALA A 86 14.42 -7.47 1.20
CA ALA A 86 14.23 -8.80 1.78
C ALA A 86 12.87 -9.40 1.38
N ALA A 87 11.79 -8.61 1.43
CA ALA A 87 10.46 -9.03 0.98
C ALA A 87 10.40 -9.32 -0.52
N LEU A 88 11.07 -8.49 -1.34
CA LEU A 88 11.14 -8.70 -2.79
C LEU A 88 11.91 -10.00 -3.12
N LYS A 89 13.04 -10.23 -2.47
CA LYS A 89 13.83 -11.44 -2.66
C LYS A 89 13.06 -12.70 -2.25
N ASP A 90 12.36 -12.67 -1.11
CA ASP A 90 11.51 -13.78 -0.66
C ASP A 90 10.42 -14.11 -1.68
N TYR A 91 9.81 -13.09 -2.29
CA TYR A 91 8.84 -13.27 -3.37
C TYR A 91 9.46 -13.88 -4.64
N GLU A 92 10.61 -13.36 -5.09
CA GLU A 92 11.31 -13.89 -6.27
C GLU A 92 11.79 -15.34 -6.06
N ASP A 93 12.28 -15.67 -4.87
CA ASP A 93 12.73 -17.02 -4.54
C ASP A 93 11.55 -18.00 -4.55
N GLN A 94 10.38 -17.60 -4.01
CA GLN A 94 9.14 -18.37 -4.12
C GLN A 94 8.68 -18.53 -5.58
N GLN A 95 8.72 -17.45 -6.37
CA GLN A 95 8.37 -17.49 -7.78
C GLN A 95 9.27 -18.45 -8.58
N LYS A 96 10.59 -18.42 -8.33
CA LYS A 96 11.56 -19.34 -8.94
C LYS A 96 11.35 -20.79 -8.51
N GLN A 97 10.89 -21.01 -7.28
CA GLN A 97 10.50 -22.34 -6.78
C GLN A 97 9.19 -22.85 -7.38
N GLY A 98 8.47 -22.04 -8.15
CA GLY A 98 7.23 -22.43 -8.81
C GLY A 98 6.09 -22.72 -7.83
N VAL A 99 6.11 -22.14 -6.62
CA VAL A 99 5.05 -22.38 -5.64
C VAL A 99 3.71 -21.85 -6.15
N THR A 100 2.67 -22.66 -6.00
CA THR A 100 1.29 -22.28 -6.37
C THR A 100 0.68 -21.32 -5.36
N GLU A 101 1.17 -21.33 -4.11
CA GLU A 101 0.76 -20.45 -3.04
C GLU A 101 1.92 -19.63 -2.47
N PHE A 102 1.84 -18.32 -2.68
CA PHE A 102 2.77 -17.37 -2.06
C PHE A 102 2.43 -17.17 -0.58
N THR A 103 3.44 -17.31 0.27
CA THR A 103 3.36 -17.06 1.72
C THR A 103 4.37 -16.01 2.12
N PHE A 104 4.03 -15.13 3.05
CA PHE A 104 4.92 -14.05 3.49
C PHE A 104 5.09 -14.13 5.00
N ASN A 105 6.28 -14.47 5.46
CA ASN A 105 6.62 -14.51 6.88
C ASN A 105 7.45 -13.26 7.26
N PRO A 106 6.83 -12.23 7.86
CA PRO A 106 7.53 -10.99 8.18
C PRO A 106 8.61 -11.18 9.26
N VAL A 107 8.41 -12.12 10.20
CA VAL A 107 9.34 -12.39 11.31
C VAL A 107 10.63 -13.03 10.79
N LYS A 108 10.53 -13.96 9.82
CA LYS A 108 11.68 -14.55 9.13
C LYS A 108 12.55 -13.51 8.42
N LEU A 109 11.92 -12.45 7.89
CA LEU A 109 12.59 -11.38 7.17
C LEU A 109 13.08 -10.24 8.07
N GLY A 110 12.93 -10.37 9.40
CA GLY A 110 13.34 -9.34 10.37
C GLY A 110 12.47 -8.09 10.37
N ILE A 111 11.27 -8.14 9.78
CA ILE A 111 10.33 -7.03 9.69
C ILE A 111 9.51 -6.97 10.97
N LYS A 112 9.73 -5.93 11.79
CA LYS A 112 9.02 -5.73 13.06
C LYS A 112 7.72 -4.94 12.85
N GLY A 113 6.69 -5.23 13.65
CA GLY A 113 5.42 -4.49 13.65
C GLY A 113 4.45 -4.85 12.53
N ALA A 114 4.65 -5.99 11.87
CA ALA A 114 3.82 -6.44 10.74
C ALA A 114 2.62 -7.30 11.21
N THR A 115 1.89 -6.86 12.24
CA THR A 115 0.86 -7.64 12.94
C THR A 115 -0.23 -8.19 12.01
N TYR A 116 -0.62 -7.41 10.98
CA TYR A 116 -1.58 -7.87 9.98
C TYR A 116 -1.05 -9.07 9.17
N TRP A 117 0.23 -9.02 8.79
CA TRP A 117 0.87 -10.05 7.96
C TRP A 117 1.21 -11.30 8.76
N GLU A 118 1.57 -11.15 10.04
CA GLU A 118 1.73 -12.26 10.98
C GLU A 118 0.42 -13.08 11.12
N GLY A 119 -0.70 -12.39 11.35
CA GLY A 119 -2.01 -13.03 11.42
C GLY A 119 -2.48 -13.61 10.07
N LYS A 120 -2.07 -13.02 8.94
CA LYS A 120 -2.33 -13.59 7.61
C LYS A 120 -1.53 -14.87 7.37
N TYR A 121 -0.26 -14.91 7.79
CA TYR A 121 0.60 -16.09 7.69
C TYR A 121 0.06 -17.25 8.53
N LEU A 122 -0.34 -16.97 9.78
CA LEU A 122 -1.00 -17.94 10.68
C LEU A 122 -2.23 -18.57 10.04
N ARG A 123 -3.14 -17.75 9.50
CA ARG A 123 -4.39 -18.23 8.89
C ARG A 123 -4.16 -19.11 7.66
N LYS A 124 -3.10 -18.85 6.90
CA LYS A 124 -2.77 -19.61 5.69
C LYS A 124 -2.01 -20.91 5.97
N THR A 125 -1.07 -20.88 6.90
CA THR A 125 -0.11 -21.99 7.10
C THR A 125 -0.41 -22.82 8.35
N GLY A 126 -1.26 -22.31 9.26
CA GLY A 126 -1.49 -22.89 10.59
C GLY A 126 -0.29 -22.74 11.54
N LYS A 127 0.83 -22.17 11.09
CA LYS A 127 2.07 -22.05 11.85
C LYS A 127 2.27 -20.62 12.34
N ALA A 128 2.72 -20.46 13.58
CA ALA A 128 3.12 -19.17 14.09
C ALA A 128 4.33 -18.63 13.30
N PRO A 129 4.31 -17.36 12.84
CA PRO A 129 5.43 -16.73 12.16
C PRO A 129 6.58 -16.64 13.16
N THR A 130 7.44 -17.64 13.11
CA THR A 130 8.64 -17.75 13.92
C THR A 130 9.82 -17.44 13.02
N ALA A 131 10.86 -16.82 13.58
CA ALA A 131 12.18 -16.86 12.95
C ALA A 131 12.59 -18.33 13.02
N GLU A 132 12.73 -19.01 11.89
CA GLU A 132 13.25 -20.38 11.86
C GLU A 132 14.62 -20.38 12.56
N VAL A 133 14.65 -20.82 13.81
CA VAL A 133 15.88 -21.28 14.44
C VAL A 133 16.18 -22.57 13.68
N LYS A 134 17.34 -22.63 13.00
CA LYS A 134 17.83 -23.84 12.35
C LYS A 134 17.83 -24.99 13.37
N GLU A 135 16.75 -25.76 13.41
CA GLU A 135 16.60 -26.93 14.27
C GLU A 135 17.29 -28.18 13.68
N THR A 136 17.96 -28.02 12.54
CA THR A 136 18.72 -29.08 11.85
C THR A 136 20.01 -29.50 12.57
N GLN A 137 20.43 -28.84 13.65
CA GLN A 137 21.69 -29.21 14.34
C GLN A 137 21.53 -29.92 15.69
N ARG A 138 20.32 -30.05 16.26
CA ARG A 138 20.19 -30.63 17.61
C ARG A 138 19.90 -32.14 17.63
N VAL A 139 19.33 -32.70 16.56
CA VAL A 139 18.86 -34.09 16.58
C VAL A 139 19.98 -35.11 16.27
N GLU A 140 21.05 -34.72 15.59
CA GLU A 140 22.17 -35.64 15.25
C GLU A 140 23.18 -35.86 16.40
N GLN A 141 23.19 -35.05 17.45
CA GLN A 141 24.17 -35.20 18.55
C GLN A 141 23.66 -35.98 19.77
N THR A 142 22.37 -36.33 19.83
CA THR A 142 21.79 -37.09 20.96
C THR A 142 21.57 -38.57 20.67
N SER A 143 21.91 -39.07 19.48
CA SER A 143 21.77 -40.49 19.12
C SER A 143 23.08 -41.29 19.16
N SER A 144 24.17 -40.69 19.63
CA SER A 144 25.50 -41.31 19.70
C SER A 144 26.10 -41.36 21.11
N LEU A 145 25.27 -41.29 22.16
CA LEU A 145 25.62 -41.62 23.54
C LEU A 145 24.66 -42.65 24.12
#